data_AF-A0A949Z349-F1
#
_entry.id   AF-A0A949Z349-F1
#
_cell.length_a   1.000
_cell.length_b   1.000
_cell.length_c   1.000
_cell.angle_alpha   90.00
_cell.angle_beta   90.00
_cell.angle_gamma   90.00
#
_symmetry.space_group_name_H-M   'P 1'
#
loop_
_entity.id
_entity.type
_entity.pdbx_description
1 polymer ?
#
loop_
_entity_poly.entity_id
_entity_poly.type
_entity_poly.pdbx_seq_one_letter_code
_entity_poly.pdbx_strand_id
1 'polypeptide(L)'
;MLLFLYNILLPIALAFSFPFYLRRMLKRGGYARNFSQRFGRFSKEMTDRFAEGGWTWIRAVSVGEIGLALRLIEELKRQSPDFKAVISTTTSTGYALALQRRANRPWIEIIYNPIDFYPIVSFCWKQIRPREAILIDSDLWPS
;
A
#
# COMPACT_ATOMS: atom_id res chain seq x y z
N MET A 1 32.00 25.29 13.16
CA MET A 1 31.01 26.29 13.62
C MET A 1 29.65 26.14 12.90
N LEU A 2 29.59 26.16 11.57
CA LEU A 2 28.34 25.99 10.80
C LEU A 2 27.59 24.66 11.04
N LEU A 3 28.30 23.53 11.13
CA LEU A 3 27.70 22.21 11.39
C LEU A 3 27.07 22.09 12.79
N PHE A 4 27.62 22.81 13.77
CA PHE A 4 27.11 22.80 15.14
C PHE A 4 25.81 23.59 15.25
N LEU A 5 25.74 24.75 14.59
CA LEU A 5 24.49 25.52 14.45
C LEU A 5 23.42 24.72 13.70
N TYR A 6 23.79 24.05 12.60
CA TYR A 6 22.87 23.21 11.83
C TYR A 6 22.28 22.07 12.68
N ASN A 7 23.10 21.36 13.46
CA ASN A 7 22.66 20.26 14.30
C ASN A 7 21.77 20.69 15.49
N ILE A 8 21.81 21.96 15.90
CA ILE A 8 20.91 22.51 16.94
C ILE A 8 19.64 23.09 16.31
N LEU A 9 19.76 23.82 15.20
CA LEU A 9 18.64 24.47 14.54
C LEU A 9 17.69 23.47 13.86
N LEU A 10 18.22 22.38 13.30
CA LEU A 10 17.42 21.37 12.61
C LEU A 10 16.39 20.67 13.53
N PRO A 11 16.74 20.12 14.70
CA PRO A 11 15.75 19.50 15.60
C PRO A 11 14.76 20.52 16.18
N ILE A 12 15.18 21.77 16.40
CA ILE A 12 14.28 22.84 16.83
C ILE A 12 13.27 23.16 15.71
N ALA A 13 13.75 23.39 14.48
CA ALA A 13 12.89 23.62 13.33
C ALA A 13 11.95 22.44 13.06
N LEU A 14 12.42 21.20 13.24
CA LEU A 14 11.59 20.00 13.16
C LEU A 14 10.54 19.96 14.27
N ALA A 15 10.91 20.22 15.53
CA ALA A 15 9.96 20.23 16.65
C ALA A 15 8.86 21.28 16.50
N PHE A 16 9.19 22.47 15.99
CA PHE A 16 8.20 23.53 15.73
C PHE A 16 7.36 23.27 14.48
N SER A 17 7.95 22.68 13.44
CA SER A 17 7.22 22.34 12.20
C SER A 17 6.40 21.05 12.32
N PHE A 18 6.75 20.15 13.25
CA PHE A 18 6.09 18.86 13.47
C PHE A 18 4.58 18.99 13.72
N PRO A 19 4.05 19.82 14.64
CA PRO A 19 2.61 19.95 14.84
C PRO A 19 1.90 20.56 13.63
N PHE A 20 2.57 21.41 12.85
CA PHE A 20 2.03 21.98 11.61
C PHE A 20 1.95 20.93 10.49
N TYR A 21 3.02 20.16 10.28
CA TYR A 21 3.06 19.04 9.33
C TYR A 21 2.09 17.93 9.73
N LEU A 22 2.02 17.59 11.02
CA LEU A 22 1.07 16.62 11.54
C LEU A 22 -0.37 17.08 11.32
N ARG A 23 -0.69 18.35 11.61
CA ARG A 23 -2.00 18.94 11.26
C ARG A 23 -2.28 18.93 9.76
N ARG A 24 -1.28 19.20 8.91
CA ARG A 24 -1.43 19.16 7.45
C ARG A 24 -1.62 17.74 6.93
N MET A 25 -0.96 16.74 7.52
CA MET A 25 -1.16 15.32 7.24
C MET A 25 -2.55 14.84 7.69
N LEU A 26 -3.01 15.26 8.87
CA LEU A 26 -4.33 14.93 9.39
C LEU A 26 -5.44 15.62 8.59
N LYS A 27 -5.28 16.90 8.22
CA LYS A 27 -6.23 17.66 7.38
C LYS A 27 -6.29 17.18 5.94
N ARG A 28 -5.26 16.51 5.43
CA ARG A 28 -5.26 15.90 4.09
C ARG A 28 -6.24 14.72 3.97
N GLY A 29 -6.95 14.35 5.04
CA GLY A 29 -8.21 13.61 4.98
C GLY A 29 -8.16 12.34 4.13
N GLY A 30 -7.76 11.22 4.74
CA GLY A 30 -7.72 9.92 4.06
C GLY A 30 -6.51 9.06 4.42
N TYR A 31 -5.40 9.69 4.84
CA TYR A 31 -4.20 8.97 5.27
C TYR A 31 -4.46 8.16 6.55
N ALA A 32 -5.10 8.75 7.56
CA ALA A 32 -5.41 8.07 8.82
C ALA A 32 -6.41 6.90 8.66
N ARG A 33 -7.34 6.98 7.71
CA ARG A 33 -8.42 5.99 7.55
C ARG A 33 -7.89 4.62 7.09
N ASN A 34 -6.81 4.62 6.32
CA ASN A 34 -6.21 3.41 5.76
C ASN A 34 -4.81 3.14 6.32
N PHE A 35 -4.32 3.95 7.27
CA PHE A 35 -3.03 3.76 7.92
C PHE A 35 -2.96 2.42 8.67
N SER A 36 -4.09 1.96 9.22
CA SER A 36 -4.22 0.67 9.89
C SER A 36 -3.88 -0.52 8.96
N GLN A 37 -4.07 -0.37 7.65
CA GLN A 37 -3.76 -1.40 6.67
C GLN A 37 -2.25 -1.71 6.64
N ARG A 38 -1.40 -0.74 6.96
CA ARG A 38 0.06 -0.94 7.06
C ARG A 38 0.46 -1.90 8.17
N PHE A 39 -0.41 -2.08 9.17
CA PHE A 39 -0.26 -3.06 10.25
C PHE A 39 -1.10 -4.32 10.02
N GLY A 40 -1.61 -4.51 8.79
CA GLY A 40 -2.46 -5.63 8.42
C GLY A 40 -3.88 -5.57 8.98
N ARG A 41 -4.33 -4.41 9.50
CA ARG A 41 -5.71 -4.24 9.98
C ARG A 41 -6.58 -3.71 8.85
N PHE A 42 -7.31 -4.62 8.21
CA PHE A 42 -8.26 -4.34 7.14
C PHE A 42 -9.68 -4.15 7.68
N SER A 43 -10.56 -3.54 6.89
CA SER A 43 -11.98 -3.44 7.26
C SER A 43 -12.65 -4.82 7.19
N LYS A 44 -13.81 -4.97 7.85
CA LYS A 44 -14.55 -6.23 7.85
C LYS A 44 -14.91 -6.65 6.42
N GLU A 45 -15.39 -5.71 5.60
CA GLU A 45 -15.79 -5.97 4.22
C GLU A 45 -14.61 -6.45 3.36
N MET A 46 -13.41 -5.92 3.62
CA MET A 46 -12.20 -6.35 2.90
C MET A 46 -11.75 -7.74 3.35
N THR A 47 -11.85 -8.03 4.65
CA THR A 47 -11.53 -9.34 5.22
C THR A 47 -12.47 -10.42 4.70
N ASP A 48 -13.77 -10.12 4.59
CA ASP A 48 -14.78 -11.03 4.02
C ASP A 48 -14.47 -11.36 2.55
N ARG A 49 -14.04 -10.36 1.76
CA ARG A 49 -13.59 -10.59 0.36
C ARG A 49 -12.31 -11.40 0.28
N PHE A 50 -11.36 -11.20 1.19
CA PHE A 50 -10.16 -12.03 1.26
C PHE A 50 -10.48 -13.48 1.63
N ALA A 51 -11.50 -13.71 2.46
CA ALA A 51 -11.95 -15.06 2.82
C ALA A 51 -12.49 -15.87 1.63
N GLU A 52 -12.96 -15.22 0.56
CA GLU A 52 -13.33 -15.90 -0.70
C GLU A 52 -12.13 -16.60 -1.37
N GLY A 53 -10.91 -16.16 -1.06
CA GLY A 53 -9.67 -16.70 -1.61
C GLY A 53 -9.48 -16.46 -3.11
N GLY A 54 -8.41 -17.04 -3.65
CA GLY A 54 -8.06 -16.93 -5.07
C GLY A 54 -7.32 -15.65 -5.46
N TRP A 55 -6.78 -14.93 -4.48
CA TRP A 55 -6.10 -13.66 -4.69
C TRP A 55 -4.65 -13.87 -5.14
N THR A 56 -4.20 -13.09 -6.11
CA THR A 56 -2.78 -12.91 -6.43
C THR A 56 -2.32 -11.57 -5.89
N TRP A 57 -1.29 -11.57 -5.05
CA TRP A 57 -0.79 -10.34 -4.43
C TRP A 57 0.28 -9.69 -5.31
N ILE A 58 -0.01 -8.52 -5.86
CA ILE A 58 0.90 -7.76 -6.71
C ILE A 58 1.44 -6.55 -5.94
N ARG A 59 2.76 -6.45 -5.82
CA ARG A 59 3.43 -5.33 -5.14
C ARG A 59 3.89 -4.30 -6.17
N ALA A 60 3.44 -3.07 -5.96
CA ALA A 60 3.75 -1.92 -6.80
C ALA A 60 3.96 -0.69 -5.91
N VAL A 61 5.22 -0.48 -5.50
CA VAL A 61 5.66 0.54 -4.56
C VAL A 61 5.63 1.95 -5.18
N SER A 62 5.73 2.07 -6.50
CA SER A 62 5.73 3.33 -7.25
C SER A 62 4.46 3.59 -8.06
N VAL A 63 4.18 4.87 -8.38
CA VAL A 63 3.08 5.26 -9.28
C VAL A 63 3.26 4.67 -10.68
N GLY A 64 4.50 4.62 -11.18
CA GLY A 64 4.82 4.01 -12.48
C GLY A 64 4.51 2.51 -12.50
N GLU A 65 4.90 1.81 -11.43
CA GLU A 65 4.64 0.38 -11.25
C GLU A 65 3.15 0.07 -11.13
N ILE A 66 2.35 0.93 -10.48
CA ILE A 66 0.90 0.76 -10.44
C ILE A 66 0.31 0.75 -11.85
N GLY A 67 0.81 1.62 -12.74
CA GLY A 67 0.41 1.63 -14.13
C GLY A 67 0.71 0.30 -14.85
N LEU A 68 1.89 -0.27 -14.59
CA LEU A 68 2.29 -1.58 -15.13
C LEU A 68 1.46 -2.72 -14.52
N ALA A 69 1.30 -2.73 -13.20
CA ALA A 69 0.51 -3.70 -12.45
C ALA A 69 -0.92 -3.80 -12.98
N LEU A 70 -1.56 -2.65 -13.19
CA LEU A 70 -2.93 -2.60 -13.71
C LEU A 70 -3.02 -3.18 -15.11
N ARG A 71 -2.07 -2.88 -16.01
CA ARG A 71 -2.05 -3.47 -17.36
C ARG A 71 -1.85 -4.99 -17.31
N LEU A 72 -0.94 -5.45 -16.45
CA LEU A 72 -0.70 -6.87 -16.22
C LEU A 72 -1.96 -7.58 -15.72
N ILE A 73 -2.66 -6.99 -14.75
CA ILE A 73 -3.90 -7.54 -14.20
C ILE A 73 -4.98 -7.69 -15.28
N GLU A 74 -5.15 -6.70 -16.16
CA GLU A 74 -6.13 -6.80 -17.25
C GLU A 74 -5.80 -7.96 -18.20
N GLU A 75 -4.53 -8.13 -18.52
CA GLU A 75 -4.08 -9.21 -19.40
C GLU A 75 -4.27 -10.59 -18.75
N LEU A 76 -3.90 -10.72 -17.47
CA LEU A 76 -4.14 -11.94 -16.70
C LEU A 76 -5.63 -12.25 -16.55
N LYS A 77 -6.46 -11.22 -16.36
CA LYS A 77 -7.92 -11.37 -16.29
C LYS A 77 -8.51 -11.84 -17.62
N ARG A 78 -7.95 -11.41 -18.76
CA ARG A 78 -8.36 -11.87 -20.09
C ARG A 78 -8.03 -13.34 -20.31
N GLN A 79 -6.89 -13.80 -19.81
CA GLN A 79 -6.45 -15.20 -19.93
C GLN A 79 -7.15 -16.11 -18.92
N SER A 80 -7.49 -15.59 -17.74
CA SER A 80 -8.17 -16.31 -16.67
C SER A 80 -9.33 -15.48 -16.10
N PRO A 81 -10.59 -15.78 -16.49
CA PRO A 81 -11.77 -15.07 -16.02
C PRO A 81 -11.94 -15.07 -14.49
N ASP A 82 -11.37 -16.04 -13.78
CA ASP A 82 -11.45 -16.16 -12.33
C ASP A 82 -10.34 -15.40 -11.58
N PHE A 83 -9.42 -14.76 -12.31
CA PHE A 83 -8.30 -14.04 -11.71
C PHE A 83 -8.78 -12.90 -10.80
N LYS A 84 -8.24 -12.86 -9.57
CA LYS A 84 -8.42 -11.80 -8.57
C LYS A 84 -7.06 -11.27 -8.14
N ALA A 85 -6.94 -9.96 -7.97
CA ALA A 85 -5.67 -9.31 -7.63
C ALA A 85 -5.79 -8.42 -6.39
N VAL A 86 -4.79 -8.48 -5.52
CA VAL A 86 -4.58 -7.50 -4.45
C VAL A 86 -3.34 -6.69 -4.79
N ILE A 87 -3.51 -5.38 -4.95
CA ILE A 87 -2.41 -4.46 -5.25
C ILE A 87 -1.99 -3.76 -3.96
N SER A 88 -0.72 -3.89 -3.57
CA SER A 88 -0.17 -3.10 -2.46
C SER A 88 0.71 -1.96 -2.96
N THR A 89 0.50 -0.77 -2.42
CA THR A 89 1.29 0.42 -2.77
C THR A 89 1.71 1.25 -1.58
N THR A 90 2.87 1.90 -1.69
CA THR A 90 3.46 2.68 -0.59
C THR A 90 3.01 4.14 -0.62
N THR A 91 2.75 4.70 -1.81
CA THR A 91 2.46 6.12 -2.00
C THR A 91 0.96 6.41 -2.00
N SER A 92 0.57 7.56 -1.42
CA SER A 92 -0.83 8.01 -1.46
C SER A 92 -1.32 8.30 -2.88
N THR A 93 -0.43 8.78 -3.75
CA THR A 93 -0.72 9.04 -5.16
C THR A 93 -0.96 7.74 -5.93
N GLY A 94 -0.14 6.71 -5.71
CA GLY A 94 -0.34 5.38 -6.29
C GLY A 94 -1.64 4.74 -5.81
N TYR A 95 -1.96 4.89 -4.52
CA TYR A 95 -3.22 4.40 -3.95
C TYR A 95 -4.43 5.07 -4.61
N ALA A 96 -4.42 6.40 -4.74
CA ALA A 96 -5.51 7.13 -5.38
C ALA A 96 -5.67 6.75 -6.86
N LEU A 97 -4.55 6.60 -7.59
CA LEU A 97 -4.55 6.17 -8.98
C LEU A 97 -5.14 4.77 -9.14
N ALA A 98 -4.68 3.82 -8.32
CA ALA A 98 -5.21 2.46 -8.32
C ALA A 98 -6.72 2.47 -8.02
N LEU A 99 -7.15 3.25 -7.02
CA LEU A 99 -8.56 3.31 -6.60
C LEU A 99 -9.45 3.86 -7.71
N GLN A 100 -9.00 4.90 -8.41
CA GLN A 100 -9.69 5.43 -9.59
C GLN A 100 -9.85 4.37 -10.68
N ARG A 101 -8.81 3.58 -10.93
CA ARG A 101 -8.81 2.52 -11.96
C ARG A 101 -9.56 1.26 -11.53
N ARG A 102 -9.81 1.09 -10.23
CA ARG A 102 -10.60 0.00 -9.65
C ARG A 102 -12.11 0.19 -9.80
N ALA A 103 -12.63 1.42 -9.99
CA ALA A 103 -14.05 1.75 -9.78
C ALA A 103 -15.09 0.76 -10.36
N ASN A 104 -14.79 0.05 -11.46
CA ASN A 104 -15.66 -0.96 -12.08
C ASN A 104 -15.05 -2.38 -12.11
N ARG A 105 -14.16 -2.70 -11.17
CA ARG A 105 -13.34 -3.93 -11.15
C ARG A 105 -13.33 -4.56 -9.75
N PRO A 106 -14.40 -5.27 -9.35
CA PRO A 106 -14.52 -5.87 -8.01
C PRO A 106 -13.47 -6.97 -7.75
N TRP A 107 -12.85 -7.53 -8.79
CA TRP A 107 -11.76 -8.50 -8.68
C TRP A 107 -10.40 -7.87 -8.35
N ILE A 108 -10.34 -6.55 -8.15
CA ILE A 108 -9.12 -5.82 -7.75
C ILE A 108 -9.35 -5.19 -6.38
N GLU A 109 -8.54 -5.60 -5.41
CA GLU A 109 -8.42 -4.93 -4.12
C GLU A 109 -7.13 -4.12 -4.04
N ILE A 110 -7.17 -3.03 -3.26
CA ILE A 110 -6.04 -2.13 -3.11
C ILE A 110 -5.81 -1.93 -1.63
N ILE A 111 -4.57 -2.15 -1.23
CA ILE A 111 -4.11 -1.99 0.15
C ILE A 111 -2.87 -1.10 0.17
N TYR A 112 -2.63 -0.45 1.31
CA TYR A 112 -1.29 0.07 1.56
C TYR A 112 -0.31 -1.08 1.77
N ASN A 113 0.93 -0.87 1.32
CA ASN A 113 2.00 -1.80 1.59
C ASN A 113 2.15 -1.99 3.11
N PRO A 114 2.17 -3.24 3.60
CA PRO A 114 2.46 -3.49 5.00
C PRO A 114 3.85 -2.99 5.36
N ILE A 115 4.05 -2.72 6.64
CA ILE A 115 5.38 -2.46 7.18
C ILE A 115 6.19 -3.75 7.01
N ASP A 116 7.44 -3.57 6.60
CA ASP A 116 8.40 -4.65 6.41
C ASP A 116 8.87 -5.21 7.76
N PHE A 117 7.98 -5.93 8.42
CA PHE A 117 8.17 -6.55 9.72
C PHE A 117 7.46 -7.89 9.71
N TYR A 118 8.23 -8.97 9.87
CA TYR A 118 7.76 -10.35 9.69
C TYR A 118 6.39 -10.66 10.32
N PRO A 119 6.09 -10.30 11.59
CA PRO A 119 4.77 -10.55 12.17
C PRO A 119 3.62 -9.86 11.43
N ILE A 120 3.83 -8.64 10.93
CA ILE A 120 2.83 -7.89 10.16
C ILE A 120 2.64 -8.53 8.79
N VAL A 121 3.74 -8.85 8.11
CA VAL A 121 3.71 -9.51 6.79
C VAL A 121 3.01 -10.86 6.88
N SER A 122 3.38 -11.68 7.87
CA SER A 122 2.74 -12.96 8.16
C SER A 122 1.24 -12.81 8.44
N PHE A 123 0.84 -11.79 9.19
CA PHE A 123 -0.57 -11.50 9.47
C PHE A 123 -1.34 -11.08 8.20
N CYS A 124 -0.75 -10.24 7.34
CA CYS A 124 -1.31 -9.90 6.05
C CYS A 124 -1.46 -11.13 5.15
N TRP A 125 -0.43 -11.97 5.09
CA TRP A 125 -0.43 -13.20 4.30
C TRP A 125 -1.54 -14.16 4.73
N LYS A 126 -1.74 -14.33 6.05
CA LYS A 126 -2.81 -15.17 6.62
C LYS A 126 -4.21 -14.64 6.33
N GLN A 127 -4.39 -13.32 6.24
CA GLN A 127 -5.68 -12.73 5.92
C GLN A 127 -5.97 -12.75 4.43
N ILE A 128 -5.02 -12.29 3.60
CA ILE A 128 -5.17 -12.19 2.15
C ILE A 128 -5.21 -13.58 1.50
N ARG A 129 -4.48 -14.55 2.07
CA ARG A 129 -4.33 -15.93 1.58
C ARG A 129 -4.00 -15.96 0.08
N PRO A 130 -2.94 -15.26 -0.35
CA PRO A 130 -2.61 -15.20 -1.76
C PRO A 130 -2.20 -16.58 -2.27
N ARG A 131 -2.61 -16.91 -3.51
CA ARG A 131 -2.10 -18.09 -4.23
C ARG A 131 -0.67 -17.87 -4.69
N GLU A 132 -0.40 -16.65 -5.15
CA GLU A 132 0.86 -16.23 -5.74
C GLU A 132 1.15 -14.78 -5.35
N ALA A 133 2.43 -14.42 -5.33
CA ALA A 133 2.88 -13.05 -5.16
C ALA A 133 3.74 -12.62 -6.35
N ILE A 134 3.44 -11.45 -6.91
CA ILE A 134 4.15 -10.85 -8.04
C ILE A 134 4.82 -9.57 -7.53
N LEU A 135 6.14 -9.53 -7.63
CA LEU A 135 6.94 -8.35 -7.33
C LEU A 135 7.25 -7.63 -8.65
N ILE A 136 6.95 -6.34 -8.74
CA ILE A 136 7.27 -5.54 -9.93
C ILE A 136 8.57 -4.79 -9.68
N ASP A 137 9.48 -4.91 -10.65
CA ASP A 137 10.80 -4.25 -10.69
C ASP A 137 11.80 -4.78 -9.65
N SER A 138 12.09 -4.01 -8.59
CA SER A 138 13.22 -4.22 -7.68
C SER A 138 12.80 -4.11 -6.21
N ASP A 139 11.61 -4.60 -5.87
CA ASP A 139 11.15 -4.68 -4.48
C ASP A 139 11.88 -5.84 -3.78
N LEU A 140 13.10 -5.57 -3.32
CA LEU A 140 13.83 -6.45 -2.40
C LEU A 140 13.05 -6.44 -1.08
N TRP A 141 12.17 -7.42 -0.92
CA TRP A 141 11.42 -7.64 0.30
C TRP A 141 12.14 -8.70 1.15
N PRO A 142 12.87 -8.30 2.21
CA PRO A 142 13.69 -9.23 2.98
C PRO A 142 12.92 -10.10 4.00
N SER A 143 11.59 -9.94 4.14
CA SER A 143 10.82 -10.50 5.25
C SER A 143 9.83 -11.61 4.88
#